data_AF-V4H8E5-F1
#
_entry.id   AF-V4H8E5-F1
#
_cell.length_a   1.000
_cell.length_b   1.000
_cell.length_c   1.000
_cell.angle_alpha   90.00
_cell.angle_beta   90.00
_cell.angle_gamma   90.00
#
_symmetry.space_group_name_H-M   'P 1'
#
loop_
_entity.id
_entity.type
_entity.pdbx_description
1 polymer ?
#
loop_
_entity_poly.entity_id
_entity_poly.type
_entity_poly.pdbx_seq_one_letter_code
_entity_poly.pdbx_strand_id
1 'polypeptide(L)'
;MNYKITKLILVLLFSNSVLVGCGGGSDGASQNQPSPQQPTDGNVTPPQPDDGNNNEPEPDDGNEDPDNTDDQSPSNLAFDVDPKDGLEPLLTDTPDKSEHLSAGAATSFTLNEDAFGEAIPSIEANFSLDSNFKAGDHIFRKNHEGQGPLFNNESCQGCHIRDGRGELPQSTEDSMLSMFFRIGDSQGNLDPIYGDQIQVFGTIDGLSSSAKAKFNGAIDDALAYGEAHTWVEYELISGTFSDGEAYELRKPINKARDLSYGPFMEGVQFSARVTPHVFGSGLIESIPESAILAYADENDENKDGISGRAAFTEHPTTGEKLLARFGYKAVTGSVLQQASGAYRGDMGVTNSLVPEEVCTNQQVACLTQAEKEQKQHHQGVDLGNLDLALVEFYNRTLAVPVRRGFDADNNTWSADVLKGRAMFFSANCHSCHVPRHKTGEAQGSILGDVDILGLSDTRTNITALENLVIYPYTDLLLHDMGGQCEMKRELQSGEACDDLTSNSCLYVQRCEGLADGRPEGEASGSEWKTPALWGLGLVQTVNPRATFLHDGRARTISEAILWHGGEAQQAQQNFVNMTKSDRQALIKFLESL
;
A
#
# COMPACT_ATOMS: atom_id res chain seq x y z
N MET A 1 -55.15 -41.90 -0.75
CA MET A 1 -56.18 -41.54 -1.77
C MET A 1 -55.48 -40.57 -2.73
N ASN A 2 -55.25 -40.84 -4.03
CA ASN A 2 -56.17 -41.21 -5.14
C ASN A 2 -57.26 -40.14 -5.35
N TYR A 3 -57.56 -39.54 -6.52
CA TYR A 3 -57.03 -39.53 -7.93
C TYR A 3 -57.71 -38.33 -8.68
N LYS A 4 -57.48 -37.87 -9.94
CA LYS A 4 -56.66 -38.18 -11.15
C LYS A 4 -56.59 -36.87 -12.00
N ILE A 5 -55.45 -36.39 -12.53
CA ILE A 5 -54.84 -36.62 -13.88
C ILE A 5 -55.68 -36.23 -15.13
N THR A 6 -55.23 -35.17 -15.83
CA THR A 6 -55.40 -34.74 -17.26
C THR A 6 -54.33 -33.65 -17.54
N LYS A 7 -53.68 -33.40 -18.70
CA LYS A 7 -53.57 -33.99 -20.07
C LYS A 7 -54.78 -33.80 -21.02
N LEU A 8 -54.63 -33.43 -22.32
CA LEU A 8 -53.46 -33.22 -23.23
C LEU A 8 -53.85 -32.39 -24.50
N ILE A 9 -52.87 -32.07 -25.40
CA ILE A 9 -52.96 -31.65 -26.84
C ILE A 9 -53.16 -30.12 -27.07
N LEU A 10 -52.44 -29.35 -27.91
CA LEU A 10 -51.39 -29.49 -28.98
C LEU A 10 -51.84 -29.42 -30.47
N VAL A 11 -51.71 -28.24 -31.11
CA VAL A 11 -51.49 -27.95 -32.57
C VAL A 11 -50.81 -26.56 -32.61
N LEU A 12 -49.75 -26.17 -33.34
CA LEU A 12 -48.97 -26.56 -34.54
C LEU A 12 -49.15 -25.67 -35.79
N LEU A 13 -48.15 -24.82 -36.04
CA LEU A 13 -47.65 -24.25 -37.32
C LEU A 13 -46.13 -24.03 -37.09
N PHE A 14 -45.10 -24.46 -37.85
CA PHE A 14 -44.90 -24.88 -39.27
C PHE A 14 -45.09 -23.77 -40.32
N SER A 15 -44.15 -23.44 -41.22
CA SER A 15 -42.75 -23.89 -41.51
C SER A 15 -41.93 -22.72 -42.11
N ASN A 16 -40.64 -22.74 -42.53
CA ASN A 16 -39.58 -23.73 -42.87
C ASN A 16 -38.18 -23.14 -42.44
N SER A 17 -37.00 -23.78 -42.41
CA SER A 17 -36.33 -24.98 -43.03
C SER A 17 -35.38 -24.67 -44.22
N VAL A 18 -34.37 -25.55 -44.43
CA VAL A 18 -33.23 -25.51 -45.41
C VAL A 18 -32.05 -24.61 -44.97
N LEU A 19 -30.91 -25.07 -44.41
CA LEU A 19 -30.29 -26.42 -44.24
C LEU A 19 -29.45 -26.96 -45.43
N VAL A 20 -28.41 -27.75 -45.11
CA VAL A 20 -27.34 -28.36 -45.95
C VAL A 20 -26.15 -27.41 -46.25
N GLY A 21 -24.87 -27.81 -46.09
CA GLY A 21 -24.33 -29.10 -45.59
C GLY A 21 -22.78 -29.11 -45.48
N CYS A 22 -22.20 -30.24 -45.04
CA CYS A 22 -20.76 -30.38 -44.73
C CYS A 22 -19.93 -31.00 -45.88
N GLY A 23 -18.62 -30.71 -45.89
CA GLY A 23 -17.58 -31.36 -46.72
C GLY A 23 -16.65 -30.36 -47.42
N GLY A 24 -15.37 -30.64 -47.68
CA GLY A 24 -14.56 -31.81 -47.26
C GLY A 24 -13.44 -32.16 -48.26
N GLY A 25 -12.19 -31.78 -47.96
CA GLY A 25 -10.99 -32.03 -48.79
C GLY A 25 -10.87 -31.11 -50.02
N SER A 26 -9.75 -31.08 -50.77
CA SER A 26 -8.36 -31.51 -50.48
C SER A 26 -7.40 -30.90 -51.52
N ASP A 27 -6.09 -30.98 -51.27
CA ASP A 27 -4.97 -30.77 -52.24
C ASP A 27 -4.73 -29.33 -52.76
N GLY A 28 -3.50 -28.89 -53.05
CA GLY A 28 -2.19 -29.51 -52.81
C GLY A 28 -1.02 -28.72 -53.45
N ALA A 29 0.23 -29.03 -53.04
CA ALA A 29 1.51 -28.44 -53.50
C ALA A 29 1.75 -26.94 -53.15
N SER A 30 2.99 -26.44 -53.05
CA SER A 30 4.29 -27.00 -53.45
C SER A 30 5.36 -26.93 -52.34
N GLN A 31 6.37 -27.81 -52.46
CA GLN A 31 7.61 -27.79 -51.67
C GLN A 31 8.57 -26.70 -52.16
N ASN A 32 9.51 -26.27 -51.30
CA ASN A 32 10.95 -26.27 -51.58
C ASN A 32 11.79 -25.90 -50.33
N GLN A 33 12.73 -26.76 -49.95
CA GLN A 33 14.02 -26.35 -49.36
C GLN A 33 15.07 -26.32 -50.49
N PRO A 34 16.24 -25.69 -50.29
CA PRO A 34 17.39 -26.53 -49.94
C PRO A 34 18.43 -25.90 -48.99
N SER A 35 19.01 -26.75 -48.15
CA SER A 35 20.42 -26.68 -47.72
C SER A 35 21.16 -27.81 -48.47
N PRO A 36 22.45 -27.67 -48.88
CA PRO A 36 23.56 -27.78 -47.91
C PRO A 36 24.88 -27.04 -48.26
N GLN A 37 25.80 -26.90 -47.28
CA GLN A 37 27.19 -27.43 -47.30
C GLN A 37 28.11 -26.78 -46.24
N GLN A 38 28.94 -27.60 -45.58
CA GLN A 38 30.18 -27.20 -44.90
C GLN A 38 31.39 -27.49 -45.81
N PRO A 39 32.57 -26.92 -45.49
CA PRO A 39 33.78 -27.76 -45.45
C PRO A 39 34.75 -27.46 -44.28
N THR A 40 35.03 -28.52 -43.50
CA THR A 40 36.34 -28.99 -42.96
C THR A 40 37.48 -28.03 -42.53
N ASP A 41 37.87 -28.19 -41.25
CA ASP A 41 39.22 -28.53 -40.71
C ASP A 41 40.47 -27.60 -40.81
N GLY A 42 41.23 -27.56 -39.69
CA GLY A 42 42.63 -27.06 -39.58
C GLY A 42 42.81 -25.93 -38.54
N ASN A 43 43.20 -26.09 -37.25
CA ASN A 43 44.14 -26.96 -36.49
C ASN A 43 45.49 -26.25 -36.13
N VAL A 44 46.11 -26.67 -35.01
CA VAL A 44 47.46 -26.35 -34.46
C VAL A 44 47.54 -25.16 -33.46
N THR A 45 48.51 -25.28 -32.54
CA THR A 45 48.62 -24.72 -31.17
C THR A 45 49.75 -23.68 -30.97
N PRO A 46 49.85 -23.00 -29.80
CA PRO A 46 50.76 -21.87 -29.54
C PRO A 46 52.07 -22.27 -28.82
N PRO A 47 52.95 -21.29 -28.51
CA PRO A 47 53.95 -21.39 -27.44
C PRO A 47 53.81 -20.32 -26.33
N GLN A 48 54.22 -20.69 -25.11
CA GLN A 48 54.64 -19.75 -24.04
C GLN A 48 56.06 -19.21 -24.29
N PRO A 49 56.49 -18.17 -23.56
CA PRO A 49 57.85 -18.03 -23.04
C PRO A 49 57.95 -18.48 -21.57
N ASP A 50 59.15 -18.89 -21.15
CA ASP A 50 59.54 -19.29 -19.78
C ASP A 50 60.67 -18.39 -19.25
N ASP A 51 60.92 -18.48 -17.93
CA ASP A 51 62.17 -18.16 -17.20
C ASP A 51 62.81 -16.75 -17.24
N GLY A 52 63.24 -16.24 -16.08
CA GLY A 52 63.98 -14.96 -16.01
C GLY A 52 64.34 -14.38 -14.63
N ASN A 53 64.78 -15.19 -13.65
CA ASN A 53 65.22 -14.70 -12.33
C ASN A 53 66.57 -13.93 -12.37
N ASN A 54 66.69 -12.81 -11.64
CA ASN A 54 67.96 -12.22 -11.18
C ASN A 54 67.73 -11.27 -9.98
N ASN A 55 68.78 -11.02 -9.18
CA ASN A 55 68.71 -10.46 -7.82
C ASN A 55 69.73 -9.31 -7.60
N GLU A 56 69.56 -8.55 -6.50
CA GLU A 56 70.50 -7.56 -5.89
C GLU A 56 70.78 -6.23 -6.65
N PRO A 57 71.10 -5.12 -5.94
CA PRO A 57 70.56 -4.65 -4.66
C PRO A 57 70.22 -3.13 -4.64
N GLU A 58 69.83 -2.59 -3.48
CA GLU A 58 69.45 -1.18 -3.23
C GLU A 58 70.58 -0.15 -3.51
N PRO A 59 70.22 1.14 -3.63
CA PRO A 59 70.35 2.00 -2.44
C PRO A 59 69.10 2.81 -2.06
N ASP A 60 69.04 3.19 -0.78
CA ASP A 60 68.15 4.20 -0.21
C ASP A 60 68.59 5.62 -0.60
N ASP A 61 67.73 6.35 -1.31
CA ASP A 61 67.77 7.82 -1.44
C ASP A 61 66.41 8.47 -1.19
N GLY A 62 65.89 8.29 0.03
CA GLY A 62 64.64 8.92 0.48
C GLY A 62 64.56 10.43 0.22
N ASN A 63 63.53 10.85 -0.51
CA ASN A 63 63.12 12.24 -0.69
C ASN A 63 61.59 12.33 -0.55
N GLU A 64 61.12 13.28 0.25
CA GLU A 64 59.69 13.45 0.56
C GLU A 64 58.97 14.12 -0.61
N ASP A 65 57.93 13.48 -1.17
CA ASP A 65 56.99 14.11 -2.10
C ASP A 65 55.56 13.95 -1.55
N PRO A 66 54.96 15.00 -0.94
CA PRO A 66 53.76 14.89 -0.13
C PRO A 66 52.46 15.06 -0.95
N ASP A 67 52.35 14.40 -2.11
CA ASP A 67 51.14 14.46 -2.94
C ASP A 67 50.83 13.11 -3.61
N ASN A 68 50.03 12.28 -2.92
CA ASN A 68 49.34 11.14 -3.51
C ASN A 68 47.99 10.91 -2.79
N THR A 69 47.12 11.91 -2.83
CA THR A 69 45.70 11.76 -2.50
C THR A 69 44.88 11.61 -3.78
N ASP A 70 44.99 10.46 -4.45
CA ASP A 70 44.13 10.11 -5.59
C ASP A 70 43.60 8.67 -5.50
N ASP A 71 43.05 8.32 -4.33
CA ASP A 71 42.11 7.21 -4.18
C ASP A 71 40.69 7.70 -4.56
N GLN A 72 40.51 8.06 -5.83
CA GLN A 72 39.22 8.53 -6.36
C GLN A 72 38.37 7.40 -6.93
N SER A 73 37.71 6.67 -6.01
CA SER A 73 36.34 6.20 -6.23
C SER A 73 35.66 6.08 -4.87
N PRO A 74 34.58 6.85 -4.63
CA PRO A 74 33.28 6.39 -5.12
C PRO A 74 32.39 7.52 -5.67
N SER A 75 32.71 8.04 -6.86
CA SER A 75 31.97 9.18 -7.45
C SER A 75 30.56 8.86 -7.99
N ASN A 76 29.98 7.70 -7.67
CA ASN A 76 28.68 7.26 -8.20
C ASN A 76 27.95 6.20 -7.33
N LEU A 77 28.34 5.98 -6.07
CA LEU A 77 27.53 5.15 -5.16
C LEU A 77 26.21 5.86 -4.87
N ALA A 78 25.11 5.12 -4.85
CA ALA A 78 23.79 5.66 -4.52
C ALA A 78 23.46 5.63 -3.01
N PHE A 79 24.23 4.90 -2.21
CA PHE A 79 24.04 4.74 -0.76
C PHE A 79 25.39 4.54 -0.06
N ASP A 80 25.58 5.21 1.07
CA ASP A 80 26.69 4.95 2.00
C ASP A 80 26.38 3.80 2.99
N VAL A 81 25.18 3.22 2.88
CA VAL A 81 24.71 2.06 3.66
C VAL A 81 24.94 0.76 2.87
N ASP A 82 25.55 -0.24 3.52
CA ASP A 82 25.61 -1.64 3.06
C ASP A 82 24.48 -2.46 3.72
N PRO A 83 23.38 -2.78 2.99
CA PRO A 83 22.28 -3.60 3.50
C PRO A 83 22.62 -5.10 3.58
N LYS A 84 23.81 -5.52 3.11
CA LYS A 84 24.31 -6.91 3.12
C LYS A 84 23.38 -7.90 2.38
N ASP A 85 22.65 -7.39 1.39
CA ASP A 85 21.80 -8.17 0.48
C ASP A 85 22.61 -9.09 -0.45
N GLY A 86 23.91 -8.81 -0.62
CA GLY A 86 24.80 -9.52 -1.54
C GLY A 86 24.56 -9.15 -3.01
N LEU A 87 24.11 -7.93 -3.26
CA LEU A 87 24.00 -7.31 -4.59
C LEU A 87 25.09 -6.24 -4.75
N GLU A 88 25.44 -5.91 -6.00
CA GLU A 88 26.35 -4.78 -6.26
C GLU A 88 25.71 -3.45 -5.81
N PRO A 89 26.51 -2.48 -5.34
CA PRO A 89 26.00 -1.17 -4.97
C PRO A 89 25.25 -0.50 -6.14
N LEU A 90 24.11 0.10 -5.82
CA LEU A 90 23.28 0.81 -6.78
C LEU A 90 23.99 2.10 -7.23
N LEU A 91 23.85 2.47 -8.52
CA LEU A 91 24.48 3.66 -9.10
C LEU A 91 23.46 4.77 -9.34
N THR A 92 23.85 6.04 -9.21
CA THR A 92 22.90 7.15 -9.31
C THR A 92 22.40 7.38 -10.75
N ASP A 93 23.32 7.41 -11.71
CA ASP A 93 23.06 7.70 -13.13
C ASP A 93 22.62 6.48 -13.96
N THR A 94 22.97 5.27 -13.48
CA THR A 94 22.85 4.02 -14.23
C THR A 94 21.87 3.08 -13.52
N PRO A 95 20.65 2.90 -14.06
CA PRO A 95 19.68 1.94 -13.52
C PRO A 95 20.20 0.51 -13.57
N ASP A 96 19.77 -0.32 -12.60
CA ASP A 96 19.96 -1.76 -12.67
C ASP A 96 19.24 -2.31 -13.93
N LYS A 97 19.81 -3.34 -14.59
CA LYS A 97 19.19 -3.92 -15.80
C LYS A 97 17.79 -4.49 -15.53
N SER A 98 17.56 -4.98 -14.30
CA SER A 98 16.29 -5.48 -13.81
C SER A 98 15.39 -4.41 -13.18
N GLU A 99 15.79 -3.13 -13.13
CA GLU A 99 15.00 -2.04 -12.50
C GLU A 99 13.68 -1.73 -13.21
N HIS A 100 13.45 -2.31 -14.39
CA HIS A 100 12.15 -2.28 -15.07
C HIS A 100 11.18 -3.36 -14.54
N LEU A 101 11.72 -4.45 -13.97
CA LEU A 101 10.97 -5.51 -13.32
C LEU A 101 10.80 -5.16 -11.84
N SER A 102 9.79 -4.33 -11.54
CA SER A 102 9.49 -3.76 -10.22
C SER A 102 9.51 -4.77 -9.07
N ALA A 103 9.19 -6.03 -9.34
CA ALA A 103 9.23 -7.14 -8.38
C ALA A 103 10.00 -8.38 -8.91
N GLY A 104 10.94 -8.20 -9.84
CA GLY A 104 11.65 -9.32 -10.47
C GLY A 104 10.68 -10.30 -11.15
N ALA A 105 10.71 -11.57 -10.74
CA ALA A 105 9.79 -12.59 -11.26
C ALA A 105 8.33 -12.45 -10.81
N ALA A 106 8.05 -11.63 -9.79
CA ALA A 106 6.70 -11.28 -9.32
C ALA A 106 6.12 -10.03 -10.03
N THR A 107 6.71 -9.62 -11.15
CA THR A 107 6.25 -8.48 -11.96
C THR A 107 5.14 -8.90 -12.94
N SER A 108 4.03 -8.17 -12.97
CA SER A 108 2.99 -8.27 -14.02
C SER A 108 3.21 -7.22 -15.12
N PHE A 109 2.79 -7.51 -16.35
CA PHE A 109 2.92 -6.59 -17.49
C PHE A 109 1.64 -5.82 -17.83
N THR A 110 0.61 -5.93 -16.99
CA THR A 110 -0.65 -5.18 -17.13
C THR A 110 -0.44 -3.72 -16.72
N LEU A 111 -0.88 -2.79 -17.59
CA LEU A 111 -0.68 -1.33 -17.45
C LEU A 111 -1.99 -0.53 -17.66
N ASN A 112 -3.14 -1.19 -17.61
CA ASN A 112 -4.47 -0.59 -17.74
C ASN A 112 -5.11 -0.38 -16.36
N GLU A 113 -6.43 -0.25 -16.32
CA GLU A 113 -7.20 -0.13 -15.08
C GLU A 113 -7.15 -1.35 -14.13
N ASP A 114 -6.70 -2.52 -14.58
CA ASP A 114 -6.71 -3.77 -13.80
C ASP A 114 -5.33 -4.11 -13.20
N ALA A 115 -4.32 -3.27 -13.45
CA ALA A 115 -2.88 -3.48 -13.18
C ALA A 115 -2.47 -3.78 -11.73
N PHE A 116 -3.38 -3.62 -10.76
CA PHE A 116 -3.15 -3.88 -9.34
C PHE A 116 -3.85 -5.15 -8.81
N GLY A 117 -4.75 -5.77 -9.59
CA GLY A 117 -5.49 -6.99 -9.20
C GLY A 117 -4.89 -8.29 -9.75
N GLU A 118 -3.71 -8.22 -10.35
CA GLU A 118 -3.06 -9.34 -11.05
C GLU A 118 -2.37 -10.30 -10.08
N ALA A 119 -2.44 -11.61 -10.37
CA ALA A 119 -1.68 -12.62 -9.65
C ALA A 119 -0.20 -12.59 -10.05
N ILE A 120 0.70 -12.97 -9.14
CA ILE A 120 2.09 -13.26 -9.49
C ILE A 120 2.14 -14.38 -10.57
N PRO A 121 2.93 -14.25 -11.66
CA PRO A 121 2.86 -15.19 -12.79
C PRO A 121 3.09 -16.67 -12.44
N SER A 122 3.90 -16.98 -11.41
CA SER A 122 4.10 -18.36 -10.94
C SER A 122 2.96 -18.90 -10.07
N ILE A 123 2.08 -18.03 -9.56
CA ILE A 123 0.85 -18.37 -8.86
C ILE A 123 -0.24 -18.68 -9.90
N GLU A 124 -0.44 -17.81 -10.89
CA GLU A 124 -1.37 -18.03 -12.02
C GLU A 124 -1.04 -19.34 -12.77
N ALA A 125 0.24 -19.59 -13.05
CA ALA A 125 0.69 -20.80 -13.75
C ALA A 125 0.48 -22.12 -12.96
N ASN A 126 0.11 -22.06 -11.68
CA ASN A 126 -0.15 -23.23 -10.84
C ASN A 126 -1.63 -23.29 -10.44
N PHE A 127 -2.38 -24.19 -11.08
CA PHE A 127 -3.83 -24.38 -10.87
C PHE A 127 -4.29 -24.38 -9.40
N SER A 128 -3.52 -24.95 -8.46
CA SER A 128 -3.92 -24.97 -7.05
C SER A 128 -3.74 -23.61 -6.36
N LEU A 129 -2.70 -22.86 -6.74
CA LEU A 129 -2.40 -21.54 -6.18
C LEU A 129 -3.26 -20.47 -6.84
N ASP A 130 -3.49 -20.57 -8.14
CA ASP A 130 -4.46 -19.80 -8.91
C ASP A 130 -5.90 -19.94 -8.34
N SER A 131 -6.30 -21.17 -8.00
CA SER A 131 -7.59 -21.43 -7.36
C SER A 131 -7.70 -20.78 -5.98
N ASN A 132 -6.62 -20.79 -5.19
CA ASN A 132 -6.59 -20.12 -3.88
C ASN A 132 -6.61 -18.59 -4.02
N PHE A 133 -5.86 -18.04 -4.97
CA PHE A 133 -5.86 -16.61 -5.30
C PHE A 133 -7.27 -16.14 -5.70
N LYS A 134 -7.93 -16.83 -6.63
CA LYS A 134 -9.28 -16.50 -7.11
C LYS A 134 -10.38 -16.71 -6.06
N ALA A 135 -10.18 -17.62 -5.11
CA ALA A 135 -11.07 -17.74 -3.96
C ALA A 135 -10.88 -16.57 -2.95
N GLY A 136 -9.63 -16.18 -2.68
CA GLY A 136 -9.31 -15.00 -1.88
C GLY A 136 -9.82 -13.69 -2.49
N ASP A 137 -9.66 -13.51 -3.80
CA ASP A 137 -10.23 -12.40 -4.59
C ASP A 137 -11.76 -12.30 -4.40
N HIS A 138 -12.46 -13.42 -4.53
CA HIS A 138 -13.91 -13.47 -4.34
C HIS A 138 -14.32 -13.07 -2.90
N ILE A 139 -13.51 -13.42 -1.90
CA ILE A 139 -13.74 -13.04 -0.49
C ILE A 139 -13.40 -11.56 -0.27
N PHE A 140 -12.36 -11.02 -0.89
CA PHE A 140 -11.96 -9.61 -0.81
C PHE A 140 -13.00 -8.66 -1.44
N ARG A 141 -13.72 -9.14 -2.49
CA ARG A 141 -14.72 -8.37 -3.24
C ARG A 141 -16.17 -8.62 -2.82
N LYS A 142 -16.49 -9.60 -1.96
CA LYS A 142 -17.87 -9.85 -1.49
C LYS A 142 -18.23 -9.00 -0.28
N ASN A 143 -19.54 -8.77 -0.08
CA ASN A 143 -20.07 -8.38 1.23
C ASN A 143 -19.99 -9.60 2.18
N HIS A 144 -19.73 -9.34 3.46
CA HIS A 144 -19.61 -10.39 4.46
C HIS A 144 -20.93 -10.64 5.21
N GLU A 145 -21.24 -11.92 5.47
CA GLU A 145 -22.24 -12.30 6.46
C GLU A 145 -21.65 -12.12 7.86
N GLY A 146 -22.46 -11.77 8.87
CA GLY A 146 -21.93 -11.38 10.18
C GLY A 146 -21.22 -10.02 10.17
N GLN A 147 -21.68 -9.08 9.33
CA GLN A 147 -21.32 -7.68 9.49
C GLN A 147 -21.89 -7.14 10.82
N GLY A 148 -20.99 -6.69 11.68
CA GLY A 148 -21.29 -6.31 13.05
C GLY A 148 -22.02 -4.97 13.22
N PRO A 149 -22.01 -4.43 14.45
CA PRO A 149 -22.95 -3.37 14.84
C PRO A 149 -22.56 -1.99 14.33
N LEU A 150 -21.27 -1.77 14.00
CA LEU A 150 -20.71 -0.51 13.49
C LEU A 150 -19.60 -0.82 12.46
N PHE A 151 -19.51 -0.03 11.40
CA PHE A 151 -18.52 -0.21 10.32
C PHE A 151 -18.31 1.03 9.45
N ASN A 152 -17.25 1.01 8.62
CA ASN A 152 -16.98 2.00 7.57
C ASN A 152 -17.31 1.48 6.16
N ASN A 153 -17.11 0.19 5.88
CA ASN A 153 -17.44 -0.43 4.58
C ASN A 153 -17.92 -1.89 4.71
N GLU A 154 -18.44 -2.47 3.64
CA GLU A 154 -19.04 -3.82 3.59
C GLU A 154 -18.11 -4.87 2.95
N SER A 155 -17.05 -4.43 2.25
CA SER A 155 -16.05 -5.28 1.59
C SER A 155 -14.69 -4.59 1.54
N CYS A 156 -13.59 -5.36 1.45
CA CYS A 156 -12.24 -4.79 1.34
C CYS A 156 -12.10 -3.97 0.04
N GLN A 157 -12.62 -4.48 -1.07
CA GLN A 157 -12.73 -3.79 -2.37
C GLN A 157 -13.46 -2.44 -2.31
N GLY A 158 -14.40 -2.25 -1.37
CA GLY A 158 -15.10 -0.97 -1.18
C GLY A 158 -14.18 0.15 -0.69
N CYS A 159 -13.09 -0.22 0.01
CA CYS A 159 -12.02 0.68 0.43
C CYS A 159 -10.86 0.69 -0.59
N HIS A 160 -10.39 -0.50 -0.97
CA HIS A 160 -9.29 -0.74 -1.90
C HIS A 160 -9.80 -0.82 -3.34
N ILE A 161 -10.08 0.34 -3.94
CA ILE A 161 -10.72 0.43 -5.26
C ILE A 161 -9.83 -0.24 -6.32
N ARG A 162 -10.26 -1.42 -6.77
CA ARG A 162 -9.51 -2.32 -7.67
C ARG A 162 -8.11 -2.62 -7.13
N ASP A 163 -8.04 -2.99 -5.85
CA ASP A 163 -6.80 -3.38 -5.16
C ASP A 163 -5.80 -2.22 -5.01
N GLY A 164 -6.19 -1.04 -5.50
CA GLY A 164 -5.49 0.22 -5.50
C GLY A 164 -5.96 1.16 -4.40
N ARG A 165 -5.74 2.46 -4.66
CA ARG A 165 -5.93 3.52 -3.68
C ARG A 165 -7.39 3.98 -3.61
N GLY A 166 -7.83 4.25 -2.38
CA GLY A 166 -9.10 4.91 -2.07
C GLY A 166 -9.18 6.35 -2.59
N GLU A 167 -10.30 6.98 -2.29
CA GLU A 167 -10.69 8.29 -2.81
C GLU A 167 -11.36 9.16 -1.75
N LEU A 168 -11.47 10.45 -2.05
CA LEU A 168 -12.12 11.42 -1.17
C LEU A 168 -13.64 11.45 -1.40
N PRO A 169 -14.44 11.76 -0.35
CA PRO A 169 -15.84 12.19 -0.51
C PRO A 169 -15.96 13.30 -1.56
N GLN A 170 -17.04 13.29 -2.35
CA GLN A 170 -17.25 14.28 -3.41
C GLN A 170 -17.91 15.57 -2.91
N SER A 171 -18.57 15.51 -1.74
CA SER A 171 -19.19 16.61 -1.02
C SER A 171 -19.08 16.41 0.49
N THR A 172 -19.44 17.42 1.28
CA THR A 172 -19.39 17.39 2.75
C THR A 172 -20.48 16.53 3.40
N GLU A 173 -21.44 16.04 2.63
CA GLU A 173 -22.57 15.21 3.10
C GLU A 173 -22.45 13.73 2.66
N ASP A 174 -21.49 13.43 1.78
CA ASP A 174 -21.10 12.07 1.42
C ASP A 174 -20.38 11.40 2.59
N SER A 175 -20.59 10.09 2.74
CA SER A 175 -19.87 9.29 3.73
C SER A 175 -18.43 9.06 3.29
N MET A 176 -17.49 9.01 4.23
CA MET A 176 -16.14 8.51 3.94
C MET A 176 -16.19 6.99 3.79
N LEU A 177 -16.05 6.47 2.56
CA LEU A 177 -16.15 5.03 2.25
C LEU A 177 -14.79 4.34 2.05
N SER A 178 -13.83 5.05 1.46
CA SER A 178 -12.43 4.61 1.28
C SER A 178 -11.44 5.61 1.91
N MET A 179 -11.94 6.28 2.94
CA MET A 179 -11.26 7.20 3.83
C MET A 179 -11.92 7.09 5.20
N PHE A 180 -11.22 7.39 6.29
CA PHE A 180 -11.80 7.52 7.63
C PHE A 180 -10.92 8.37 8.55
N PHE A 181 -11.43 8.68 9.75
CA PHE A 181 -10.68 9.34 10.82
C PHE A 181 -10.34 8.35 11.92
N ARG A 182 -9.05 8.17 12.19
CA ARG A 182 -8.54 7.56 13.42
C ARG A 182 -8.43 8.60 14.54
N ILE A 183 -8.77 8.23 15.77
CA ILE A 183 -8.98 9.16 16.89
C ILE A 183 -8.25 8.73 18.18
N GLY A 184 -7.99 9.70 19.05
CA GLY A 184 -7.25 9.57 20.31
C GLY A 184 -6.73 10.94 20.75
N ASP A 185 -6.01 11.02 21.87
CA ASP A 185 -5.37 12.26 22.31
C ASP A 185 -3.92 12.41 21.81
N SER A 186 -3.32 13.56 22.12
CA SER A 186 -1.91 13.87 21.81
C SER A 186 -0.88 13.03 22.58
N GLN A 187 -1.33 12.14 23.47
CA GLN A 187 -0.52 11.24 24.30
C GLN A 187 -0.63 9.79 23.83
N GLY A 188 -1.47 9.50 22.82
CA GLY A 188 -1.70 8.15 22.29
C GLY A 188 -2.78 7.36 23.04
N ASN A 189 -3.54 7.98 23.96
CA ASN A 189 -4.70 7.33 24.56
C ASN A 189 -5.85 7.28 23.54
N LEU A 190 -6.60 6.19 23.54
CA LEU A 190 -7.80 6.01 22.72
C LEU A 190 -8.99 6.80 23.30
N ASP A 191 -9.96 7.17 22.46
CA ASP A 191 -11.18 7.78 22.96
C ASP A 191 -11.98 6.73 23.77
N PRO A 192 -12.42 7.04 25.00
CA PRO A 192 -13.04 6.06 25.87
C PRO A 192 -14.48 5.69 25.45
N ILE A 193 -15.10 6.43 24.54
CA ILE A 193 -16.43 6.16 23.97
C ILE A 193 -16.30 5.57 22.56
N TYR A 194 -15.40 6.10 21.74
CA TYR A 194 -15.30 5.81 20.29
C TYR A 194 -14.04 5.00 19.89
N GLY A 195 -13.18 4.62 20.83
CA GLY A 195 -12.03 3.75 20.55
C GLY A 195 -10.91 4.44 19.75
N ASP A 196 -10.37 3.73 18.76
CA ASP A 196 -9.23 4.17 17.95
C ASP A 196 -9.61 4.76 16.57
N GLN A 197 -10.86 4.59 16.13
CA GLN A 197 -11.35 5.14 14.86
C GLN A 197 -12.86 5.34 14.81
N ILE A 198 -13.30 6.33 14.03
CA ILE A 198 -14.73 6.60 13.80
C ILE A 198 -15.30 5.59 12.79
N GLN A 199 -16.46 5.03 13.14
CA GLN A 199 -17.32 4.21 12.28
C GLN A 199 -18.46 5.05 11.68
N VAL A 200 -18.54 5.13 10.35
CA VAL A 200 -19.50 6.01 9.65
C VAL A 200 -20.93 5.43 9.64
N PHE A 201 -21.09 4.11 9.80
CA PHE A 201 -22.38 3.41 9.77
C PHE A 201 -22.60 2.51 10.98
N GLY A 202 -23.87 2.21 11.24
CA GLY A 202 -24.29 1.17 12.18
C GLY A 202 -25.43 0.29 11.65
N THR A 203 -25.57 -0.89 12.23
CA THR A 203 -26.52 -1.92 11.83
C THR A 203 -27.81 -1.84 12.65
N ILE A 204 -28.97 -1.80 11.98
CA ILE A 204 -30.28 -1.71 12.63
C ILE A 204 -31.23 -2.79 12.08
N ASP A 205 -31.76 -3.63 12.98
CA ASP A 205 -32.69 -4.71 12.66
C ASP A 205 -33.85 -4.25 11.77
N GLY A 206 -34.01 -4.90 10.61
CA GLY A 206 -35.15 -4.66 9.72
C GLY A 206 -35.05 -3.41 8.84
N LEU A 207 -33.96 -2.63 8.91
CA LEU A 207 -33.60 -1.69 7.85
C LEU A 207 -32.77 -2.40 6.77
N SER A 208 -33.06 -2.13 5.50
CA SER A 208 -32.29 -2.65 4.36
C SER A 208 -31.17 -1.68 3.93
N SER A 209 -30.67 -0.86 4.84
CA SER A 209 -29.71 0.22 4.59
C SER A 209 -29.05 0.65 5.90
N SER A 210 -27.73 0.75 5.88
CA SER A 210 -26.85 1.10 6.99
C SER A 210 -27.18 2.50 7.57
N ALA A 211 -27.18 2.61 8.89
CA ALA A 211 -27.62 3.81 9.59
C ALA A 211 -26.47 4.81 9.77
N LYS A 212 -26.52 5.96 9.08
CA LYS A 212 -25.60 7.09 9.33
C LYS A 212 -25.74 7.64 10.74
N ALA A 213 -24.70 8.32 11.21
CA ALA A 213 -24.68 9.00 12.50
C ALA A 213 -25.81 10.03 12.69
N LYS A 214 -26.20 10.22 13.96
CA LYS A 214 -27.28 11.09 14.42
C LYS A 214 -26.97 11.52 15.85
N PHE A 215 -26.90 12.83 16.11
CA PHE A 215 -26.63 13.35 17.45
C PHE A 215 -27.49 12.71 18.55
N ASN A 216 -26.83 12.10 19.55
CA ASN A 216 -27.41 11.30 20.65
C ASN A 216 -28.37 10.16 20.21
N GLY A 217 -28.43 9.82 18.92
CA GLY A 217 -29.41 8.88 18.37
C GLY A 217 -29.30 7.47 18.97
N ALA A 218 -28.08 7.03 19.28
CA ALA A 218 -27.85 5.74 19.90
C ALA A 218 -28.16 5.73 21.41
N ILE A 219 -28.15 6.89 22.07
CA ILE A 219 -28.53 7.05 23.48
C ILE A 219 -30.05 7.01 23.65
N ASP A 220 -30.78 7.78 22.83
CA ASP A 220 -32.22 7.98 23.00
C ASP A 220 -33.06 6.82 22.43
N ASP A 221 -32.67 6.23 21.30
CA ASP A 221 -33.46 5.17 20.63
C ASP A 221 -32.96 3.74 20.92
N ALA A 222 -31.77 3.58 21.54
CA ALA A 222 -31.06 2.31 21.73
C ALA A 222 -30.80 1.52 20.42
N LEU A 223 -30.66 2.22 19.30
CA LEU A 223 -30.30 1.66 17.99
C LEU A 223 -28.84 1.99 17.63
N ALA A 224 -28.11 1.05 17.03
CA ALA A 224 -26.75 1.30 16.56
C ALA A 224 -26.76 2.17 15.30
N TYR A 225 -26.71 3.49 15.49
CA TYR A 225 -26.33 4.45 14.46
C TYR A 225 -24.79 4.52 14.35
N GLY A 226 -24.28 4.88 13.18
CA GLY A 226 -22.88 5.26 13.00
C GLY A 226 -22.46 6.34 13.99
N GLU A 227 -21.17 6.46 14.27
CA GLU A 227 -20.67 7.17 15.45
C GLU A 227 -20.67 8.69 15.30
N ALA A 228 -20.21 9.18 14.15
CA ALA A 228 -20.12 10.60 13.83
C ALA A 228 -20.25 10.83 12.31
N HIS A 229 -20.75 11.99 11.90
CA HIS A 229 -20.63 12.44 10.51
C HIS A 229 -19.33 13.23 10.33
N THR A 230 -18.41 12.71 9.53
CA THR A 230 -17.07 13.26 9.29
C THR A 230 -16.92 13.78 7.86
N TRP A 231 -16.19 14.88 7.69
CA TRP A 231 -15.82 15.40 6.37
C TRP A 231 -14.51 16.20 6.39
N VAL A 232 -13.96 16.50 5.22
CA VAL A 232 -12.80 17.37 5.05
C VAL A 232 -13.18 18.56 4.18
N GLU A 233 -12.91 19.77 4.67
CA GLU A 233 -12.88 20.99 3.87
C GLU A 233 -11.42 21.33 3.50
N TYR A 234 -11.21 22.16 2.48
CA TYR A 234 -9.87 22.54 2.05
C TYR A 234 -9.71 24.05 1.91
N GLU A 235 -8.69 24.60 2.58
CA GLU A 235 -8.13 25.91 2.28
C GLU A 235 -7.15 25.76 1.10
N LEU A 236 -7.09 26.76 0.21
CA LEU A 236 -6.16 26.78 -0.92
C LEU A 236 -4.97 27.69 -0.60
N ILE A 237 -3.76 27.11 -0.56
CA ILE A 237 -2.53 27.84 -0.30
C ILE A 237 -1.72 27.95 -1.60
N SER A 238 -1.39 29.18 -2.01
CA SER A 238 -0.61 29.47 -3.21
C SER A 238 0.89 29.56 -2.92
N GLY A 239 1.71 29.15 -3.88
CA GLY A 239 3.16 29.33 -3.85
C GLY A 239 3.76 29.48 -5.25
N THR A 240 5.08 29.59 -5.32
CA THR A 240 5.84 29.75 -6.56
C THR A 240 7.14 28.96 -6.52
N PHE A 241 7.43 28.26 -7.61
CA PHE A 241 8.76 27.69 -7.88
C PHE A 241 9.80 28.81 -8.10
N SER A 242 11.09 28.49 -7.96
CA SER A 242 12.17 29.48 -8.09
C SER A 242 12.37 30.04 -9.52
N ASP A 243 11.72 29.46 -10.53
CA ASP A 243 11.61 30.03 -11.89
C ASP A 243 10.34 30.89 -12.12
N GLY A 244 9.54 31.11 -11.08
CA GLY A 244 8.34 31.95 -11.11
C GLY A 244 7.06 31.23 -11.57
N GLU A 245 7.10 29.93 -11.86
CA GLU A 245 5.87 29.15 -12.07
C GLU A 245 5.07 29.06 -10.76
N ALA A 246 3.77 29.37 -10.81
CA ALA A 246 2.88 29.32 -9.64
C ALA A 246 2.31 27.92 -9.42
N TYR A 247 2.06 27.58 -8.15
CA TYR A 247 1.36 26.37 -7.73
C TYR A 247 0.31 26.67 -6.65
N GLU A 248 -0.58 25.70 -6.42
CA GLU A 248 -1.64 25.76 -5.41
C GLU A 248 -1.75 24.38 -4.74
N LEU A 249 -1.78 24.35 -3.41
CA LEU A 249 -1.99 23.14 -2.62
C LEU A 249 -3.31 23.22 -1.84
N ARG A 250 -3.93 22.07 -1.59
CA ARG A 250 -5.07 21.96 -0.67
C ARG A 250 -4.58 21.67 0.75
N LYS A 251 -4.89 22.54 1.70
CA LYS A 251 -4.64 22.37 3.14
C LYS A 251 -5.92 21.87 3.82
N PRO A 252 -5.94 20.69 4.46
CA PRO A 252 -7.15 20.09 5.01
C PRO A 252 -7.63 20.77 6.30
N ILE A 253 -8.95 20.78 6.46
CA ILE A 253 -9.68 21.15 7.67
C ILE A 253 -10.60 19.96 7.98
N ASN A 254 -10.19 19.11 8.92
CA ASN A 254 -10.89 17.88 9.28
C ASN A 254 -12.03 18.21 10.25
N LYS A 255 -13.25 17.73 9.99
CA LYS A 255 -14.43 18.07 10.80
C LYS A 255 -15.31 16.88 11.15
N ALA A 256 -15.96 16.95 12.31
CA ALA A 256 -16.92 15.96 12.79
C ALA A 256 -18.14 16.61 13.48
N ARG A 257 -19.33 16.02 13.31
CA ARG A 257 -20.62 16.42 13.92
C ARG A 257 -21.52 15.20 14.16
N ASP A 258 -22.76 15.42 14.61
CA ASP A 258 -23.81 14.39 14.72
C ASP A 258 -23.42 13.17 15.60
N LEU A 259 -22.67 13.42 16.69
CA LEU A 259 -22.10 12.39 17.57
C LEU A 259 -23.18 11.54 18.27
N SER A 260 -23.22 10.24 17.98
CA SER A 260 -24.32 9.35 18.38
C SER A 260 -24.27 8.89 19.85
N TYR A 261 -23.09 8.87 20.48
CA TYR A 261 -22.83 8.29 21.81
C TYR A 261 -22.33 9.32 22.85
N GLY A 262 -22.36 10.63 22.52
CA GLY A 262 -21.88 11.71 23.37
C GLY A 262 -20.61 12.40 22.84
N PRO A 263 -20.04 13.39 23.56
CA PRO A 263 -18.85 14.12 23.14
C PRO A 263 -17.58 13.25 23.19
N PHE A 264 -16.64 13.49 22.27
CA PHE A 264 -15.27 12.97 22.36
C PHE A 264 -14.55 13.44 23.64
N MET A 265 -13.46 12.76 23.98
CA MET A 265 -12.54 13.17 25.04
C MET A 265 -11.96 14.59 24.85
N GLU A 266 -11.59 15.23 25.95
CA GLU A 266 -10.83 16.48 25.92
C GLU A 266 -9.47 16.26 25.26
N GLY A 267 -9.08 17.15 24.32
CA GLY A 267 -7.80 17.06 23.61
C GLY A 267 -7.77 16.11 22.40
N VAL A 268 -8.89 15.49 22.00
CA VAL A 268 -8.99 14.57 20.85
C VAL A 268 -8.36 15.14 19.56
N GLN A 269 -7.68 14.28 18.80
CA GLN A 269 -7.03 14.55 17.52
C GLN A 269 -7.53 13.58 16.43
N PHE A 270 -7.58 14.03 15.17
CA PHE A 270 -8.10 13.31 14.00
C PHE A 270 -6.99 12.98 12.99
N SER A 271 -6.59 11.71 12.94
CA SER A 271 -5.73 11.12 11.91
C SER A 271 -6.55 10.73 10.67
N ALA A 272 -6.58 11.63 9.69
CA ALA A 272 -7.27 11.42 8.42
C ALA A 272 -6.49 10.46 7.51
N ARG A 273 -7.15 9.38 7.06
CA ARG A 273 -6.52 8.28 6.31
C ARG A 273 -7.38 7.86 5.12
N VAL A 274 -6.85 8.05 3.91
CA VAL A 274 -7.35 7.50 2.64
C VAL A 274 -6.72 6.13 2.42
N THR A 275 -7.51 5.13 2.05
CA THR A 275 -7.08 3.74 1.91
C THR A 275 -5.91 3.59 0.92
N PRO A 276 -4.79 2.93 1.29
CA PRO A 276 -3.67 2.64 0.38
C PRO A 276 -3.99 1.48 -0.58
N HIS A 277 -3.11 1.24 -1.55
CA HIS A 277 -3.15 0.01 -2.36
C HIS A 277 -2.69 -1.23 -1.56
N VAL A 278 -3.06 -2.43 -2.00
CA VAL A 278 -2.64 -3.71 -1.36
C VAL A 278 -1.65 -4.53 -2.18
N PHE A 279 -1.47 -4.25 -3.47
CA PHE A 279 -0.56 -5.03 -4.32
C PHE A 279 0.90 -5.02 -3.83
N GLY A 280 1.62 -6.12 -4.07
CA GLY A 280 3.01 -6.30 -3.62
C GLY A 280 3.22 -6.42 -2.10
N SER A 281 2.16 -6.44 -1.27
CA SER A 281 2.32 -6.46 0.20
C SER A 281 3.07 -7.69 0.72
N GLY A 282 2.92 -8.86 0.10
CA GLY A 282 3.68 -10.06 0.48
C GLY A 282 5.19 -9.94 0.22
N LEU A 283 5.60 -9.16 -0.78
CA LEU A 283 7.02 -8.88 -1.05
C LEU A 283 7.60 -7.94 0.03
N ILE A 284 6.82 -6.94 0.45
CA ILE A 284 7.16 -6.00 1.54
C ILE A 284 7.28 -6.72 2.89
N GLU A 285 6.41 -7.70 3.16
CA GLU A 285 6.54 -8.61 4.31
C GLU A 285 7.83 -9.45 4.23
N SER A 286 8.18 -9.92 3.02
CA SER A 286 9.32 -10.81 2.77
C SER A 286 10.69 -10.10 2.73
N ILE A 287 10.78 -8.78 2.91
CA ILE A 287 12.08 -8.09 3.06
C ILE A 287 12.71 -8.48 4.41
N PRO A 288 13.97 -8.96 4.48
CA PRO A 288 14.62 -9.30 5.75
C PRO A 288 14.62 -8.12 6.73
N GLU A 289 14.30 -8.37 8.01
CA GLU A 289 14.32 -7.34 9.06
C GLU A 289 15.68 -6.61 9.11
N SER A 290 16.79 -7.36 8.99
CA SER A 290 18.14 -6.81 8.96
C SER A 290 18.43 -5.89 7.77
N ALA A 291 17.68 -5.98 6.67
CA ALA A 291 17.85 -5.10 5.52
C ALA A 291 17.13 -3.75 5.72
N ILE A 292 16.04 -3.73 6.50
CA ILE A 292 15.34 -2.49 6.90
C ILE A 292 16.12 -1.79 8.02
N LEU A 293 16.54 -2.55 9.04
CA LEU A 293 17.34 -2.04 10.17
C LEU A 293 18.73 -1.51 9.74
N ALA A 294 19.21 -1.83 8.53
CA ALA A 294 20.45 -1.27 7.99
C ALA A 294 20.34 0.22 7.63
N TYR A 295 19.14 0.73 7.35
CA TYR A 295 18.89 2.12 6.98
C TYR A 295 18.45 3.00 8.17
N ALA A 296 18.32 2.43 9.38
CA ALA A 296 17.84 3.17 10.54
C ALA A 296 18.96 4.01 11.20
N ASP A 297 18.76 5.33 11.29
CA ASP A 297 19.64 6.29 11.96
C ASP A 297 18.82 7.21 12.87
N GLU A 298 18.29 6.66 13.97
CA GLU A 298 17.44 7.39 14.93
C GLU A 298 18.11 8.60 15.61
N ASN A 299 19.41 8.83 15.38
CA ASN A 299 20.21 9.86 16.07
C ASN A 299 20.88 10.87 15.12
N ASP A 300 20.66 10.79 13.80
CA ASP A 300 21.35 11.61 12.79
C ASP A 300 22.89 11.49 12.96
N GLU A 301 23.40 10.25 13.10
CA GLU A 301 24.83 9.99 13.22
C GLU A 301 25.59 10.43 11.95
N ASN A 302 24.97 10.28 10.78
CA ASN A 302 25.52 10.70 9.49
C ASN A 302 25.49 12.23 9.26
N LYS A 303 24.55 12.96 9.88
CA LYS A 303 24.32 14.42 9.79
C LYS A 303 23.81 14.92 8.43
N ASP A 304 23.00 14.11 7.75
CA ASP A 304 22.21 14.55 6.59
C ASP A 304 20.88 15.24 6.98
N GLY A 305 20.44 15.09 8.24
CA GLY A 305 19.22 15.70 8.78
C GLY A 305 17.98 14.79 8.71
N ILE A 306 18.15 13.50 8.43
CA ILE A 306 17.12 12.46 8.41
C ILE A 306 17.35 11.54 9.62
N SER A 307 16.27 11.16 10.31
CA SER A 307 16.32 10.38 11.56
C SER A 307 15.49 9.11 11.47
N GLY A 308 15.61 8.41 10.33
CA GLY A 308 14.78 7.27 9.94
C GLY A 308 14.74 6.18 11.01
N ARG A 309 13.54 5.92 11.54
CA ARG A 309 13.35 5.07 12.71
C ARG A 309 12.58 3.79 12.41
N ALA A 310 13.07 2.67 12.92
CA ALA A 310 12.36 1.40 12.86
C ALA A 310 11.23 1.37 13.90
N ALA A 311 10.04 0.94 13.48
CA ALA A 311 8.90 0.74 14.36
C ALA A 311 8.62 -0.75 14.57
N PHE A 312 8.09 -1.09 15.73
CA PHE A 312 7.81 -2.46 16.12
C PHE A 312 6.41 -2.63 16.73
N THR A 313 5.96 -3.87 16.70
CA THR A 313 4.65 -4.33 17.20
C THR A 313 4.80 -5.71 17.83
N GLU A 314 3.71 -6.27 18.35
CA GLU A 314 3.69 -7.65 18.89
C GLU A 314 3.11 -8.63 17.85
N HIS A 315 3.72 -9.81 17.74
CA HIS A 315 3.20 -10.90 16.91
C HIS A 315 1.90 -11.48 17.52
N PRO A 316 0.77 -11.52 16.78
CA PRO A 316 -0.59 -11.61 17.34
C PRO A 316 -0.94 -12.92 18.06
N THR A 317 -0.08 -13.94 18.01
CA THR A 317 -0.32 -15.22 18.71
C THR A 317 0.80 -15.65 19.67
N THR A 318 1.93 -14.92 19.72
CA THR A 318 3.06 -15.24 20.64
C THR A 318 3.48 -14.09 21.53
N GLY A 319 3.12 -12.83 21.22
CA GLY A 319 3.57 -11.65 21.96
C GLY A 319 5.06 -11.33 21.74
N GLU A 320 5.70 -11.96 20.76
CA GLU A 320 7.11 -11.69 20.41
C GLU A 320 7.21 -10.37 19.63
N LYS A 321 8.30 -9.62 19.88
CA LYS A 321 8.57 -8.34 19.20
C LYS A 321 8.81 -8.60 17.70
N LEU A 322 8.08 -7.86 16.85
CA LEU A 322 8.06 -8.01 15.40
C LEU A 322 8.24 -6.63 14.75
N LEU A 323 9.10 -6.50 13.73
CA LEU A 323 9.21 -5.26 12.95
C LEU A 323 7.87 -4.92 12.29
N ALA A 324 7.38 -3.71 12.52
CA ALA A 324 6.14 -3.20 11.94
C ALA A 324 6.40 -2.62 10.54
N ARG A 325 5.49 -2.92 9.60
CA ARG A 325 5.69 -2.70 8.15
C ARG A 325 4.49 -2.08 7.46
N PHE A 326 3.30 -2.24 8.03
CA PHE A 326 2.02 -1.89 7.42
C PHE A 326 1.27 -0.80 8.22
N GLY A 327 0.31 -0.17 7.54
CA GLY A 327 -0.30 1.08 7.98
C GLY A 327 0.58 2.32 7.76
N TYR A 328 -0.03 3.50 7.78
CA TYR A 328 0.68 4.78 7.56
C TYR A 328 1.64 5.15 8.70
N LYS A 329 1.46 4.58 9.90
CA LYS A 329 2.28 4.82 11.09
C LYS A 329 3.02 3.56 11.58
N ALA A 330 3.23 2.57 10.70
CA ALA A 330 3.96 1.33 10.97
C ALA A 330 3.51 0.61 12.26
N VAL A 331 2.30 0.05 12.26
CA VAL A 331 1.64 -0.49 13.48
C VAL A 331 1.44 -2.02 13.47
N THR A 332 1.56 -2.65 12.30
CA THR A 332 1.32 -4.08 12.05
C THR A 332 2.47 -4.68 11.24
N GLY A 333 2.89 -5.90 11.58
CA GLY A 333 4.11 -6.53 11.04
C GLY A 333 3.88 -7.51 9.89
N SER A 334 2.65 -8.03 9.72
CA SER A 334 2.30 -8.93 8.62
C SER A 334 1.00 -8.54 7.93
N VAL A 335 0.83 -8.98 6.68
CA VAL A 335 -0.41 -8.84 5.89
C VAL A 335 -1.58 -9.49 6.61
N LEU A 336 -1.37 -10.63 7.28
CA LEU A 336 -2.42 -11.26 8.10
C LEU A 336 -2.86 -10.36 9.27
N GLN A 337 -1.91 -9.80 10.01
CA GLN A 337 -2.23 -8.91 11.14
C GLN A 337 -2.97 -7.64 10.65
N GLN A 338 -2.54 -7.09 9.51
CA GLN A 338 -3.20 -5.95 8.87
C GLN A 338 -4.61 -6.28 8.37
N ALA A 339 -4.79 -7.42 7.69
CA ALA A 339 -6.09 -7.85 7.16
C ALA A 339 -7.08 -8.22 8.27
N SER A 340 -6.65 -8.97 9.29
CA SER A 340 -7.45 -9.26 10.48
C SER A 340 -7.89 -7.98 11.19
N GLY A 341 -6.96 -7.03 11.35
CA GLY A 341 -7.25 -5.72 11.96
C GLY A 341 -8.25 -4.90 11.15
N ALA A 342 -8.13 -4.87 9.82
CA ALA A 342 -9.06 -4.19 8.93
C ALA A 342 -10.45 -4.85 8.90
N TYR A 343 -10.53 -6.18 8.95
CA TYR A 343 -11.81 -6.90 9.01
C TYR A 343 -12.64 -6.48 10.22
N ARG A 344 -12.05 -6.49 11.43
CA ARG A 344 -12.74 -5.95 12.62
C ARG A 344 -12.94 -4.44 12.50
N GLY A 345 -11.85 -3.70 12.28
CA GLY A 345 -11.82 -2.25 12.43
C GLY A 345 -12.65 -1.49 11.39
N ASP A 346 -12.56 -1.85 10.11
CA ASP A 346 -13.18 -1.09 9.01
C ASP A 346 -14.50 -1.69 8.53
N MET A 347 -14.73 -3.00 8.79
CA MET A 347 -15.89 -3.74 8.27
C MET A 347 -16.81 -4.32 9.35
N GLY A 348 -16.40 -4.30 10.63
CA GLY A 348 -17.17 -4.87 11.74
C GLY A 348 -17.24 -6.41 11.73
N VAL A 349 -16.25 -7.09 11.15
CA VAL A 349 -16.25 -8.56 10.98
C VAL A 349 -15.21 -9.20 11.90
N THR A 350 -15.65 -9.92 12.93
CA THR A 350 -14.71 -10.55 13.89
C THR A 350 -14.05 -11.81 13.32
N ASN A 351 -12.85 -12.12 13.77
CA ASN A 351 -12.07 -13.27 13.31
C ASN A 351 -11.17 -13.83 14.43
N SER A 352 -10.51 -14.98 14.20
CA SER A 352 -9.76 -15.69 15.26
C SER A 352 -8.56 -14.94 15.85
N LEU A 353 -8.06 -13.89 15.20
CA LEU A 353 -7.00 -13.04 15.75
C LEU A 353 -7.54 -11.78 16.45
N VAL A 354 -8.76 -11.34 16.11
CA VAL A 354 -9.48 -10.24 16.75
C VAL A 354 -10.97 -10.59 16.89
N PRO A 355 -11.34 -11.37 17.94
CA PRO A 355 -12.68 -11.97 18.08
C PRO A 355 -13.71 -11.03 18.74
N GLU A 356 -13.25 -9.96 19.37
CA GLU A 356 -14.09 -8.97 20.07
C GLU A 356 -14.62 -7.89 19.13
N GLU A 357 -15.79 -7.35 19.40
CA GLU A 357 -16.41 -6.28 18.61
C GLU A 357 -15.61 -4.97 18.60
N VAL A 358 -15.95 -4.07 17.68
CA VAL A 358 -15.50 -2.67 17.70
C VAL A 358 -16.08 -1.85 18.87
N CYS A 359 -17.21 -2.28 19.45
CA CYS A 359 -17.91 -1.55 20.51
C CYS A 359 -17.05 -1.30 21.76
N THR A 360 -17.04 -0.07 22.26
CA THR A 360 -16.56 0.21 23.63
C THR A 360 -17.64 -0.09 24.67
N ASN A 361 -17.22 -0.23 25.93
CA ASN A 361 -18.12 -0.39 27.08
C ASN A 361 -19.10 0.78 27.31
N GLN A 362 -18.95 1.91 26.61
CA GLN A 362 -19.87 3.05 26.69
C GLN A 362 -20.91 3.07 25.55
N GLN A 363 -20.71 2.28 24.49
CA GLN A 363 -21.60 2.23 23.34
C GLN A 363 -22.72 1.18 23.54
N VAL A 364 -23.62 1.44 24.49
CA VAL A 364 -24.67 0.48 24.91
C VAL A 364 -25.51 -0.04 23.73
N ALA A 365 -25.85 0.81 22.75
CA ALA A 365 -26.61 0.37 21.57
C ALA A 365 -25.79 -0.51 20.61
N CYS A 366 -24.49 -0.27 20.48
CA CYS A 366 -23.56 -1.13 19.72
C CYS A 366 -23.50 -2.53 20.35
N LEU A 367 -23.27 -2.59 21.67
CA LEU A 367 -23.26 -3.84 22.44
C LEU A 367 -24.61 -4.57 22.36
N THR A 368 -25.73 -3.83 22.45
CA THR A 368 -27.09 -4.38 22.34
C THR A 368 -27.38 -4.94 20.94
N GLN A 369 -26.73 -4.43 19.89
CA GLN A 369 -26.84 -4.96 18.53
C GLN A 369 -25.95 -6.21 18.37
N ALA A 370 -24.71 -6.18 18.84
CA ALA A 370 -23.81 -7.34 18.88
C ALA A 370 -24.40 -8.55 19.64
N GLU A 371 -25.12 -8.33 20.74
CA GLU A 371 -25.82 -9.40 21.48
C GLU A 371 -26.90 -10.14 20.65
N LYS A 372 -27.35 -9.57 19.52
CA LYS A 372 -28.32 -10.19 18.60
C LYS A 372 -27.65 -10.91 17.43
N GLU A 373 -26.38 -10.61 17.16
CA GLU A 373 -25.69 -11.08 15.97
C GLU A 373 -25.44 -12.59 16.08
N GLN A 374 -26.00 -13.32 15.12
CA GLN A 374 -25.80 -14.74 15.02
C GLN A 374 -24.42 -14.95 14.39
N LYS A 375 -23.38 -15.08 15.22
CA LYS A 375 -22.03 -15.41 14.74
C LYS A 375 -22.04 -16.80 14.09
N GLN A 376 -22.15 -16.84 12.76
CA GLN A 376 -22.61 -18.04 12.05
C GLN A 376 -21.53 -19.12 11.89
N HIS A 377 -20.25 -18.77 12.05
CA HIS A 377 -19.14 -19.70 11.85
C HIS A 377 -18.73 -20.43 13.13
N HIS A 378 -18.12 -21.60 12.94
CA HIS A 378 -17.56 -22.38 14.05
C HIS A 378 -16.55 -21.56 14.86
N GLN A 379 -16.58 -21.73 16.18
CA GLN A 379 -15.85 -20.96 17.20
C GLN A 379 -16.44 -19.58 17.57
N GLY A 380 -17.50 -19.10 16.90
CA GLY A 380 -18.21 -17.89 17.35
C GLY A 380 -17.53 -16.58 16.93
N VAL A 381 -17.05 -16.55 15.69
CA VAL A 381 -16.57 -15.34 14.97
C VAL A 381 -17.27 -15.27 13.61
N ASP A 382 -17.11 -14.17 12.90
CA ASP A 382 -17.84 -13.89 11.66
C ASP A 382 -17.05 -14.28 10.40
N LEU A 383 -15.71 -14.26 10.47
CA LEU A 383 -14.83 -14.80 9.44
C LEU A 383 -14.05 -16.02 9.94
N GLY A 384 -14.32 -17.18 9.36
CA GLY A 384 -13.58 -18.41 9.64
C GLY A 384 -12.16 -18.39 9.06
N ASN A 385 -11.23 -19.09 9.71
CA ASN A 385 -9.80 -19.09 9.36
C ASN A 385 -9.50 -19.43 7.89
N LEU A 386 -10.32 -20.27 7.23
CA LEU A 386 -10.13 -20.62 5.82
C LEU A 386 -10.31 -19.40 4.91
N ASP A 387 -11.40 -18.64 5.08
CA ASP A 387 -11.64 -17.42 4.31
C ASP A 387 -10.55 -16.36 4.62
N LEU A 388 -10.15 -16.24 5.88
CA LEU A 388 -9.09 -15.31 6.29
C LEU A 388 -7.72 -15.68 5.68
N ALA A 389 -7.35 -16.97 5.65
CA ALA A 389 -6.11 -17.46 5.05
C ALA A 389 -6.12 -17.30 3.51
N LEU A 390 -7.27 -17.47 2.86
CA LEU A 390 -7.46 -17.19 1.43
C LEU A 390 -7.25 -15.70 1.11
N VAL A 391 -7.76 -14.80 1.95
CA VAL A 391 -7.58 -13.34 1.78
C VAL A 391 -6.15 -12.91 2.11
N GLU A 392 -5.50 -13.50 3.11
CA GLU A 392 -4.07 -13.31 3.35
C GLU A 392 -3.27 -13.75 2.11
N PHE A 393 -3.52 -14.96 1.61
CA PHE A 393 -2.82 -15.50 0.43
C PHE A 393 -2.99 -14.59 -0.78
N TYR A 394 -4.22 -14.12 -1.06
CA TYR A 394 -4.51 -13.14 -2.11
C TYR A 394 -3.66 -11.86 -1.96
N ASN A 395 -3.76 -11.17 -0.83
CA ASN A 395 -3.03 -9.93 -0.58
C ASN A 395 -1.50 -10.12 -0.59
N ARG A 396 -0.99 -11.30 -0.19
CA ARG A 396 0.44 -11.64 -0.27
C ARG A 396 0.90 -12.00 -1.69
N THR A 397 0.01 -12.42 -2.59
CA THR A 397 0.36 -12.89 -3.94
C THR A 397 -0.14 -12.01 -5.11
N LEU A 398 -0.66 -10.82 -4.82
CA LEU A 398 -0.83 -9.74 -5.79
C LEU A 398 0.53 -9.29 -6.35
N ALA A 399 0.65 -9.31 -7.68
CA ALA A 399 1.84 -8.88 -8.42
C ALA A 399 2.08 -7.36 -8.33
N VAL A 400 3.27 -6.93 -8.73
CA VAL A 400 3.59 -5.51 -8.93
C VAL A 400 3.65 -5.22 -10.42
N PRO A 401 3.03 -4.15 -10.95
CA PRO A 401 3.10 -3.84 -12.37
C PRO A 401 4.51 -3.44 -12.82
N VAL A 402 4.84 -3.76 -14.07
CA VAL A 402 6.10 -3.46 -14.74
C VAL A 402 6.31 -1.95 -14.81
N ARG A 403 7.54 -1.51 -14.49
CA ARG A 403 7.88 -0.11 -14.54
C ARG A 403 7.96 0.38 -15.99
N ARG A 404 7.36 1.53 -16.25
CA ARG A 404 7.16 2.10 -17.59
C ARG A 404 8.40 2.86 -18.06
N GLY A 405 8.49 3.09 -19.38
CA GLY A 405 9.56 3.92 -19.97
C GLY A 405 10.90 3.21 -20.20
N PHE A 406 10.94 1.88 -20.04
CA PHE A 406 11.98 0.98 -20.56
C PHE A 406 11.53 0.35 -21.89
N ASP A 407 12.43 0.30 -22.86
CA ASP A 407 12.29 -0.40 -24.14
C ASP A 407 13.02 -1.75 -24.04
N ALA A 408 12.24 -2.84 -24.10
CA ALA A 408 12.75 -4.21 -23.98
C ALA A 408 13.33 -4.78 -25.28
N ASP A 409 12.95 -4.25 -26.45
CA ASP A 409 13.50 -4.67 -27.75
C ASP A 409 14.93 -4.13 -27.93
N ASN A 410 15.16 -2.90 -27.47
CA ASN A 410 16.45 -2.21 -27.54
C ASN A 410 17.28 -2.29 -26.24
N ASN A 411 16.69 -2.76 -25.13
CA ASN A 411 17.27 -2.77 -23.78
C ASN A 411 17.73 -1.35 -23.36
N THR A 412 16.85 -0.35 -23.47
CA THR A 412 17.17 1.06 -23.20
C THR A 412 16.07 1.78 -22.42
N TRP A 413 16.46 2.60 -21.45
CA TRP A 413 15.55 3.55 -20.81
C TRP A 413 15.34 4.80 -21.66
N SER A 414 14.13 5.36 -21.60
CA SER A 414 13.81 6.67 -22.18
C SER A 414 14.58 7.80 -21.48
N ALA A 415 15.05 8.77 -22.26
CA ALA A 415 15.96 9.82 -21.79
C ALA A 415 15.37 10.69 -20.66
N ASP A 416 14.07 10.98 -20.69
CA ASP A 416 13.40 11.77 -19.65
C ASP A 416 13.32 11.01 -18.31
N VAL A 417 13.20 9.67 -18.34
CA VAL A 417 13.20 8.82 -17.13
C VAL A 417 14.62 8.70 -16.55
N LEU A 418 15.65 8.60 -17.39
CA LEU A 418 17.05 8.65 -16.94
C LEU A 418 17.38 10.02 -16.31
N LYS A 419 16.99 11.11 -16.98
CA LYS A 419 17.16 12.46 -16.43
C LYS A 419 16.40 12.62 -15.11
N GLY A 420 15.16 12.14 -15.05
CA GLY A 420 14.34 12.18 -13.85
C GLY A 420 14.90 11.38 -12.67
N ARG A 421 15.53 10.22 -12.96
CA ARG A 421 16.28 9.44 -11.96
C ARG A 421 17.43 10.25 -11.38
N ALA A 422 18.26 10.86 -12.22
CA ALA A 422 19.34 11.72 -11.75
C ALA A 422 18.82 12.88 -10.88
N MET A 423 17.65 13.43 -11.19
CA MET A 423 16.99 14.45 -10.37
C MET A 423 16.44 13.89 -9.04
N PHE A 424 16.01 12.63 -8.97
CA PHE A 424 15.55 11.97 -7.75
C PHE A 424 16.69 11.76 -6.74
N PHE A 425 17.87 11.35 -7.22
CA PHE A 425 19.08 11.29 -6.39
C PHE A 425 19.56 12.69 -6.00
N SER A 426 19.70 13.60 -6.97
CA SER A 426 20.12 15.00 -6.72
C SER A 426 19.18 15.80 -5.83
N ALA A 427 17.91 15.40 -5.69
CA ALA A 427 16.96 15.99 -4.76
C ALA A 427 17.09 15.47 -3.32
N ASN A 428 17.87 14.41 -3.07
CA ASN A 428 17.89 13.65 -1.81
C ASN A 428 16.59 12.88 -1.51
N CYS A 429 15.77 12.53 -2.52
CA CYS A 429 14.56 11.73 -2.30
C CYS A 429 14.88 10.27 -1.93
N HIS A 430 15.98 9.75 -2.46
CA HIS A 430 16.41 8.37 -2.32
C HIS A 430 16.74 7.92 -0.90
N SER A 431 17.09 8.85 0.00
CA SER A 431 17.51 8.57 1.38
C SER A 431 16.42 7.90 2.21
N CYS A 432 15.14 8.29 2.03
CA CYS A 432 13.99 7.58 2.58
C CYS A 432 13.37 6.61 1.55
N HIS A 433 13.24 7.06 0.30
CA HIS A 433 12.67 6.24 -0.78
C HIS A 433 13.71 5.31 -1.40
N VAL A 434 14.31 4.46 -0.56
CA VAL A 434 15.34 3.47 -0.91
C VAL A 434 14.87 2.60 -2.09
N PRO A 435 15.49 2.70 -3.28
CA PRO A 435 14.99 2.11 -4.52
C PRO A 435 14.78 0.60 -4.47
N ARG A 436 15.72 -0.14 -3.86
CA ARG A 436 15.90 -1.59 -4.07
C ARG A 436 16.00 -2.32 -2.74
N HIS A 437 15.33 -3.47 -2.68
CA HIS A 437 15.50 -4.48 -1.63
C HIS A 437 15.66 -5.87 -2.25
N LYS A 438 16.04 -6.83 -1.42
CA LYS A 438 16.06 -8.25 -1.76
C LYS A 438 15.21 -9.02 -0.75
N THR A 439 14.25 -9.81 -1.21
CA THR A 439 13.40 -10.60 -0.32
C THR A 439 14.16 -11.83 0.23
N GLY A 440 13.82 -12.23 1.45
CA GLY A 440 14.35 -13.42 2.13
C GLY A 440 13.40 -14.61 2.02
N GLU A 441 13.15 -15.27 3.15
CA GLU A 441 12.14 -16.33 3.29
C GLU A 441 10.73 -15.74 3.39
N ALA A 442 9.76 -16.35 2.72
CA ALA A 442 8.37 -15.93 2.69
C ALA A 442 7.49 -16.96 3.41
N GLN A 443 7.54 -16.96 4.74
CA GLN A 443 6.96 -18.02 5.57
C GLN A 443 5.45 -18.21 5.34
N GLY A 444 5.00 -19.46 5.35
CA GLY A 444 3.58 -19.81 5.20
C GLY A 444 2.70 -19.25 6.34
N SER A 445 1.40 -19.05 6.07
CA SER A 445 0.46 -18.45 7.03
C SER A 445 0.48 -19.15 8.39
N ILE A 446 0.38 -18.38 9.47
CA ILE A 446 0.21 -18.97 10.81
C ILE A 446 -1.14 -19.71 10.96
N LEU A 447 -2.11 -19.47 10.07
CA LEU A 447 -3.38 -20.19 10.02
C LEU A 447 -3.27 -21.60 9.39
N GLY A 448 -2.17 -21.89 8.70
CA GLY A 448 -1.93 -23.15 7.99
C GLY A 448 -2.10 -23.05 6.47
N ASP A 449 -1.64 -24.08 5.76
CA ASP A 449 -1.75 -24.17 4.31
C ASP A 449 -3.19 -24.49 3.88
N VAL A 450 -3.70 -23.74 2.89
CA VAL A 450 -5.02 -23.94 2.28
C VAL A 450 -4.97 -25.08 1.25
N ASP A 451 -5.75 -26.13 1.47
CA ASP A 451 -5.89 -27.27 0.57
C ASP A 451 -7.35 -27.45 0.07
N ILE A 452 -7.59 -28.51 -0.71
CA ILE A 452 -8.90 -28.82 -1.32
C ILE A 452 -9.97 -29.24 -0.29
N LEU A 453 -9.56 -29.56 0.95
CA LEU A 453 -10.42 -30.05 2.03
C LEU A 453 -10.61 -29.00 3.15
N GLY A 454 -9.73 -28.00 3.25
CA GLY A 454 -9.84 -26.88 4.17
C GLY A 454 -8.47 -26.26 4.49
N LEU A 455 -8.15 -26.18 5.79
CA LEU A 455 -6.83 -25.83 6.29
C LEU A 455 -6.10 -27.06 6.81
N SER A 456 -4.78 -27.06 6.69
CA SER A 456 -3.89 -28.09 7.22
C SER A 456 -2.81 -27.49 8.14
N ASP A 457 -2.32 -28.27 9.09
CA ASP A 457 -1.33 -27.80 10.10
C ASP A 457 0.07 -27.51 9.51
N THR A 458 0.30 -27.73 8.21
CA THR A 458 1.56 -27.36 7.55
C THR A 458 1.60 -25.87 7.24
N ARG A 459 2.81 -25.32 7.11
CA ARG A 459 3.06 -23.93 6.72
C ARG A 459 4.18 -23.91 5.69
N THR A 460 3.81 -23.87 4.43
CA THR A 460 4.71 -23.94 3.29
C THR A 460 5.08 -22.53 2.84
N ASN A 461 6.37 -22.25 2.67
CA ASN A 461 6.81 -20.94 2.20
C ASN A 461 6.24 -20.61 0.81
N ILE A 462 5.85 -19.35 0.63
CA ILE A 462 5.37 -18.82 -0.65
C ILE A 462 6.59 -18.50 -1.52
N THR A 463 7.20 -19.55 -2.09
CA THR A 463 8.45 -19.48 -2.89
C THR A 463 8.40 -18.47 -4.05
N ALA A 464 7.21 -18.09 -4.50
CA ALA A 464 6.97 -17.04 -5.48
C ALA A 464 7.35 -15.61 -5.01
N LEU A 465 7.64 -15.42 -3.71
CA LEU A 465 8.05 -14.17 -3.09
C LEU A 465 9.52 -14.15 -2.66
N GLU A 466 10.25 -15.27 -2.74
CA GLU A 466 11.55 -15.46 -2.09
C GLU A 466 12.76 -15.13 -2.98
N ASN A 467 13.82 -14.58 -2.38
CA ASN A 467 15.09 -14.27 -3.04
C ASN A 467 15.00 -13.34 -4.27
N LEU A 468 13.93 -12.55 -4.36
CA LEU A 468 13.67 -11.61 -5.46
C LEU A 468 14.39 -10.28 -5.20
N VAL A 469 15.07 -9.75 -6.22
CA VAL A 469 15.45 -8.34 -6.25
C VAL A 469 14.22 -7.54 -6.66
N ILE A 470 13.81 -6.61 -5.80
CA ILE A 470 12.58 -5.82 -5.94
C ILE A 470 12.90 -4.33 -5.83
N TYR A 471 12.07 -3.48 -6.46
CA TYR A 471 12.30 -2.04 -6.54
C TYR A 471 11.13 -1.20 -5.97
N PRO A 472 10.86 -1.25 -4.65
CA PRO A 472 9.70 -0.61 -4.05
C PRO A 472 9.87 0.89 -3.75
N TYR A 473 11.09 1.45 -3.79
CA TYR A 473 11.35 2.86 -3.44
C TYR A 473 10.87 3.26 -2.03
N THR A 474 11.30 2.52 -1.01
CA THR A 474 11.03 2.77 0.40
C THR A 474 12.00 1.99 1.31
N ASP A 475 12.44 2.61 2.39
CA ASP A 475 13.12 1.98 3.54
C ASP A 475 12.17 1.21 4.49
N LEU A 476 10.88 1.61 4.52
CA LEU A 476 9.82 1.22 5.46
C LEU A 476 9.95 1.82 6.87
N LEU A 477 10.78 2.85 7.05
CA LEU A 477 11.02 3.53 8.33
C LEU A 477 10.00 4.64 8.59
N LEU A 478 9.93 5.10 9.84
CA LEU A 478 9.23 6.32 10.26
C LEU A 478 10.15 7.54 10.09
N HIS A 479 9.59 8.65 9.61
CA HIS A 479 10.23 9.96 9.53
C HIS A 479 9.29 11.04 10.04
N ASP A 480 9.80 12.01 10.82
CA ASP A 480 9.08 13.22 11.17
C ASP A 480 8.92 14.12 9.94
N MET A 481 7.70 14.18 9.43
CA MET A 481 7.34 15.04 8.29
C MET A 481 6.94 16.46 8.74
N GLY A 482 7.03 16.73 10.05
CA GLY A 482 6.86 18.02 10.67
C GLY A 482 5.44 18.59 10.65
N GLY A 483 5.28 19.69 11.38
CA GLY A 483 4.02 20.40 11.53
C GLY A 483 3.41 20.26 12.92
N GLN A 484 2.14 20.63 13.05
CA GLN A 484 1.37 20.58 14.29
C GLN A 484 -0.13 20.71 13.98
N CYS A 485 -0.99 20.26 14.89
CA CYS A 485 -2.43 20.37 14.76
C CYS A 485 -3.05 21.13 15.93
N GLU A 486 -4.19 21.79 15.67
CA GLU A 486 -5.04 22.42 16.67
C GLU A 486 -6.47 21.92 16.49
N MET A 487 -7.01 21.26 17.53
CA MET A 487 -8.42 20.87 17.62
C MET A 487 -9.23 21.99 18.27
N LYS A 488 -10.34 22.38 17.64
CA LYS A 488 -11.28 23.40 18.13
C LYS A 488 -12.74 22.94 18.06
N ARG A 489 -13.55 23.64 18.85
CA ARG A 489 -15.00 23.47 18.97
C ARG A 489 -15.66 24.73 18.41
N GLU A 490 -16.33 24.62 17.27
CA GLU A 490 -16.79 25.77 16.48
C GLU A 490 -18.24 25.62 16.00
N LEU A 491 -18.96 26.73 15.87
CA LEU A 491 -20.23 26.80 15.12
C LEU A 491 -19.96 26.76 13.62
N GLN A 492 -21.01 26.53 12.81
CA GLN A 492 -20.97 26.67 11.35
C GLN A 492 -20.48 28.06 10.88
N SER A 493 -20.53 29.09 11.74
CA SER A 493 -20.00 30.45 11.52
C SER A 493 -18.49 30.59 11.75
N GLY A 494 -17.82 29.59 12.32
CA GLY A 494 -16.42 29.67 12.79
C GLY A 494 -16.24 30.33 14.16
N GLU A 495 -17.34 30.65 14.86
CA GLU A 495 -17.31 31.16 16.23
C GLU A 495 -17.14 30.00 17.23
N ALA A 496 -16.48 30.22 18.38
CA ALA A 496 -16.23 29.18 19.38
C ALA A 496 -17.54 28.63 20.00
N CYS A 497 -17.56 27.32 20.31
CA CYS A 497 -18.79 26.58 20.64
C CYS A 497 -18.64 25.69 21.89
N ASP A 498 -18.72 26.32 23.06
CA ASP A 498 -18.51 25.70 24.39
C ASP A 498 -19.66 24.79 24.86
N ASP A 499 -20.80 24.79 24.16
CA ASP A 499 -21.97 23.99 24.52
C ASP A 499 -21.76 22.50 24.18
N LEU A 500 -21.31 21.71 25.15
CA LEU A 500 -21.13 20.26 25.02
C LEU A 500 -22.42 19.50 24.70
N THR A 501 -23.60 20.15 24.78
CA THR A 501 -24.92 19.52 24.59
C THR A 501 -25.63 19.93 23.29
N SER A 502 -25.03 20.81 22.48
CA SER A 502 -25.64 21.26 21.22
C SER A 502 -25.04 20.56 19.99
N ASN A 503 -25.91 20.03 19.12
CA ASN A 503 -25.52 19.55 17.79
C ASN A 503 -25.11 20.68 16.82
N SER A 504 -25.17 21.95 17.23
CA SER A 504 -24.61 23.06 16.43
C SER A 504 -23.08 23.18 16.56
N CYS A 505 -22.47 22.50 17.54
CA CYS A 505 -21.03 22.54 17.75
C CYS A 505 -20.33 21.43 16.95
N LEU A 506 -19.45 21.85 16.05
CA LEU A 506 -18.59 21.01 15.24
C LEU A 506 -17.25 20.82 15.97
N TYR A 507 -16.64 19.64 15.83
CA TYR A 507 -15.21 19.47 16.07
C TYR A 507 -14.48 19.83 14.79
N VAL A 508 -13.43 20.66 14.88
CA VAL A 508 -12.70 21.21 13.74
C VAL A 508 -11.20 21.16 14.03
N GLN A 509 -10.47 20.32 13.32
CA GLN A 509 -9.01 20.26 13.38
C GLN A 509 -8.38 20.91 12.16
N ARG A 510 -7.37 21.75 12.40
CA ARG A 510 -6.51 22.35 11.38
C ARG A 510 -5.07 21.96 11.67
N CYS A 511 -4.29 21.66 10.65
CA CYS A 511 -2.89 21.26 10.79
C CYS A 511 -1.97 22.04 9.84
N GLU A 512 -0.77 22.33 10.31
CA GLU A 512 0.38 22.71 9.47
C GLU A 512 1.22 21.46 9.17
N GLY A 513 1.99 21.48 8.08
CA GLY A 513 2.83 20.33 7.67
C GLY A 513 2.01 19.07 7.39
N LEU A 514 2.58 17.90 7.62
CA LEU A 514 1.89 16.60 7.51
C LEU A 514 1.51 16.00 8.86
N ALA A 515 1.69 16.71 9.97
CA ALA A 515 1.20 16.28 11.27
C ALA A 515 -0.32 16.00 11.26
N ASP A 516 -0.72 14.98 12.02
CA ASP A 516 -2.11 14.69 12.39
C ASP A 516 -2.39 14.86 13.90
N GLY A 517 -1.34 15.09 14.69
CA GLY A 517 -1.42 15.31 16.14
C GLY A 517 -1.67 14.04 16.96
N ARG A 518 -1.87 12.88 16.33
CA ARG A 518 -2.29 11.63 16.98
C ARG A 518 -1.19 10.56 16.87
N PRO A 519 -0.46 10.27 17.97
CA PRO A 519 0.42 9.12 18.05
C PRO A 519 -0.33 7.80 17.79
N GLU A 520 0.37 6.79 17.26
CA GLU A 520 -0.14 5.42 17.13
C GLU A 520 1.00 4.41 17.08
N GLY A 521 0.91 3.35 17.89
CA GLY A 521 2.02 2.40 18.06
C GLY A 521 3.26 3.12 18.60
N GLU A 522 4.41 2.93 17.94
CA GLU A 522 5.65 3.64 18.27
C GLU A 522 5.78 4.99 17.52
N ALA A 523 4.83 5.41 16.67
CA ALA A 523 4.91 6.67 15.91
C ALA A 523 4.21 7.84 16.62
N SER A 524 4.81 9.03 16.57
CA SER A 524 4.25 10.30 17.05
C SER A 524 3.16 10.89 16.13
N GLY A 525 2.62 12.05 16.51
CA GLY A 525 1.62 12.80 15.73
C GLY A 525 2.16 13.53 14.48
N SER A 526 3.45 13.44 14.16
CA SER A 526 4.04 13.98 12.93
C SER A 526 4.90 12.98 12.14
N GLU A 527 5.24 11.85 12.75
CA GLU A 527 5.89 10.73 12.06
C GLU A 527 4.95 9.97 11.13
N TRP A 528 5.50 9.57 9.98
CA TRP A 528 4.84 8.72 8.99
C TRP A 528 5.81 7.69 8.44
N LYS A 529 5.29 6.51 8.11
CA LYS A 529 6.06 5.46 7.46
C LYS A 529 6.24 5.78 5.98
N THR A 530 7.47 5.72 5.46
CA THR A 530 7.74 5.87 4.03
C THR A 530 6.86 4.89 3.22
N PRO A 531 6.08 5.35 2.22
CA PRO A 531 5.32 4.48 1.33
C PRO A 531 6.20 3.96 0.19
N ALA A 532 5.93 2.73 -0.27
CA ALA A 532 6.45 2.25 -1.54
C ALA A 532 5.91 3.11 -2.69
N LEU A 533 6.74 3.40 -3.69
CA LEU A 533 6.37 4.20 -4.88
C LEU A 533 6.19 3.37 -6.15
N TRP A 534 6.30 2.04 -6.09
CA TRP A 534 5.99 1.19 -7.25
C TRP A 534 4.51 1.34 -7.67
N GLY A 535 4.23 1.30 -8.97
CA GLY A 535 2.89 1.55 -9.51
C GLY A 535 2.32 2.97 -9.27
N LEU A 536 3.10 3.91 -8.71
CA LEU A 536 2.66 5.29 -8.43
C LEU A 536 2.08 5.97 -9.69
N GLY A 537 2.68 5.73 -10.85
CA GLY A 537 2.22 6.27 -12.12
C GLY A 537 0.92 5.64 -12.66
N LEU A 538 0.47 4.52 -12.08
CA LEU A 538 -0.77 3.82 -12.44
C LEU A 538 -1.92 4.09 -11.47
N VAL A 539 -1.67 4.72 -10.31
CA VAL A 539 -2.70 5.02 -9.29
C VAL A 539 -3.94 5.71 -9.88
N GLN A 540 -3.74 6.72 -10.73
CA GLN A 540 -4.84 7.45 -11.40
C GLN A 540 -5.30 6.80 -12.72
N THR A 541 -4.66 5.72 -13.18
CA THR A 541 -5.16 4.84 -14.26
C THR A 541 -6.17 3.84 -13.70
N VAL A 542 -5.87 3.22 -12.54
CA VAL A 542 -6.74 2.26 -11.86
C VAL A 542 -7.94 2.94 -11.20
N ASN A 543 -7.70 4.05 -10.49
CA ASN A 543 -8.73 4.91 -9.91
C ASN A 543 -8.52 6.40 -10.29
N PRO A 544 -9.24 6.92 -11.31
CA PRO A 544 -9.15 8.33 -11.73
C PRO A 544 -9.53 9.39 -10.68
N ARG A 545 -10.06 9.02 -9.50
CA ARG A 545 -10.33 9.93 -8.37
C ARG A 545 -9.36 9.74 -7.18
N ALA A 546 -8.36 8.87 -7.31
CA ALA A 546 -7.32 8.71 -6.30
C ALA A 546 -6.46 9.96 -6.14
N THR A 547 -6.02 10.20 -4.90
CA THR A 547 -5.23 11.37 -4.47
C THR A 547 -4.12 10.93 -3.52
N PHE A 548 -3.04 11.71 -3.41
CA PHE A 548 -1.78 11.32 -2.77
C PHE A 548 -1.66 11.85 -1.33
N LEU A 549 -0.69 11.29 -0.58
CA LEU A 549 -0.49 11.46 0.87
C LEU A 549 -1.59 10.84 1.75
N HIS A 550 -1.31 10.68 3.05
CA HIS A 550 -2.13 9.89 3.98
C HIS A 550 -3.61 10.31 3.99
N ASP A 551 -3.90 11.61 3.89
CA ASP A 551 -5.25 12.21 3.90
C ASP A 551 -5.80 12.58 2.51
N GLY A 552 -5.09 12.21 1.44
CA GLY A 552 -5.46 12.53 0.06
C GLY A 552 -5.41 14.02 -0.29
N ARG A 553 -4.74 14.89 0.49
CA ARG A 553 -4.72 16.34 0.19
C ARG A 553 -4.08 16.68 -1.16
N ALA A 554 -3.10 15.91 -1.63
CA ALA A 554 -2.40 16.17 -2.88
C ALA A 554 -3.14 15.61 -4.11
N ARG A 555 -3.49 16.48 -5.07
CA ARG A 555 -4.18 16.10 -6.32
C ARG A 555 -3.22 15.46 -7.35
N THR A 556 -1.92 15.75 -7.23
CA THR A 556 -0.85 15.29 -8.14
C THR A 556 0.41 14.91 -7.37
N ILE A 557 1.32 14.17 -8.03
CA ILE A 557 2.66 13.86 -7.48
C ILE A 557 3.44 15.16 -7.15
N SER A 558 3.31 16.21 -7.98
CA SER A 558 3.96 17.50 -7.71
C SER A 558 3.40 18.19 -6.45
N GLU A 559 2.09 18.10 -6.19
CA GLU A 559 1.52 18.59 -4.93
C GLU A 559 1.99 17.75 -3.75
N ALA A 560 2.18 16.43 -3.93
CA ALA A 560 2.68 15.56 -2.87
C ALA A 560 4.10 15.93 -2.45
N ILE A 561 5.02 16.14 -3.40
CA ILE A 561 6.40 16.60 -3.12
C ILE A 561 6.39 17.95 -2.40
N LEU A 562 5.57 18.91 -2.86
CA LEU A 562 5.50 20.26 -2.27
C LEU A 562 4.98 20.27 -0.82
N TRP A 563 4.30 19.21 -0.38
CA TRP A 563 3.85 19.01 1.00
C TRP A 563 4.89 18.37 1.93
N HIS A 564 6.04 17.90 1.43
CA HIS A 564 7.07 17.32 2.28
C HIS A 564 7.71 18.40 3.18
N GLY A 565 7.77 18.11 4.48
CA GLY A 565 8.38 18.95 5.52
C GLY A 565 9.19 18.08 6.48
N GLY A 566 9.54 18.64 7.65
CA GLY A 566 10.36 17.95 8.64
C GLY A 566 11.71 17.53 8.06
N GLU A 567 12.09 16.26 8.23
CA GLU A 567 13.32 15.67 7.65
C GLU A 567 13.38 15.87 6.12
N ALA A 568 12.25 15.65 5.43
CA ALA A 568 12.17 15.78 3.97
C ALA A 568 12.12 17.24 3.46
N GLN A 569 12.22 18.24 4.34
CA GLN A 569 12.14 19.67 3.98
C GLN A 569 13.25 20.10 3.01
N GLN A 570 14.47 19.55 3.11
CA GLN A 570 15.54 19.88 2.17
C GLN A 570 15.25 19.32 0.76
N ALA A 571 14.70 18.11 0.66
CA ALA A 571 14.33 17.50 -0.62
C ALA A 571 13.18 18.27 -1.31
N GLN A 572 12.20 18.75 -0.53
CA GLN A 572 11.15 19.63 -1.02
C GLN A 572 11.74 20.94 -1.60
N GLN A 573 12.69 21.56 -0.91
CA GLN A 573 13.36 22.78 -1.38
C GLN A 573 14.22 22.53 -2.62
N ASN A 574 14.87 21.36 -2.74
CA ASN A 574 15.61 20.97 -3.93
C ASN A 574 14.66 20.93 -5.15
N PHE A 575 13.47 20.31 -5.01
CA PHE A 575 12.44 20.31 -6.06
C PHE A 575 11.88 21.71 -6.38
N VAL A 576 11.70 22.58 -5.37
CA VAL A 576 11.25 23.98 -5.58
C VAL A 576 12.27 24.78 -6.39
N ASN A 577 13.57 24.49 -6.22
CA ASN A 577 14.69 25.18 -6.88
C ASN A 577 15.09 24.60 -8.25
N MET A 578 14.72 23.36 -8.58
CA MET A 578 14.91 22.77 -9.92
C MET A 578 14.31 23.65 -11.02
N THR A 579 14.92 23.66 -12.22
CA THR A 579 14.26 24.30 -13.38
C THR A 579 13.01 23.51 -13.78
N LYS A 580 12.05 24.16 -14.44
CA LYS A 580 10.86 23.49 -14.97
C LYS A 580 11.16 22.21 -15.78
N SER A 581 12.25 22.16 -16.55
CA SER A 581 12.62 20.94 -17.30
C SER A 581 13.14 19.82 -16.40
N ASP A 582 13.70 20.15 -15.24
CA ASP A 582 14.23 19.19 -14.28
C ASP A 582 13.10 18.68 -13.37
N ARG A 583 12.21 19.58 -12.91
CA ARG A 583 10.95 19.21 -12.26
C ARG A 583 10.11 18.28 -13.13
N GLN A 584 9.95 18.60 -14.42
CA GLN A 584 9.21 17.75 -15.36
C GLN A 584 9.88 16.38 -15.56
N ALA A 585 11.21 16.32 -15.60
CA ALA A 585 11.93 15.04 -15.69
C ALA A 585 11.72 14.20 -14.41
N LEU A 586 11.86 14.79 -13.22
CA LEU A 586 11.60 14.08 -11.95
C LEU A 586 10.17 13.53 -11.89
N ILE A 587 9.18 14.34 -12.28
CA ILE A 587 7.79 13.87 -12.35
C ILE A 587 7.63 12.75 -13.40
N LYS A 588 8.33 12.79 -14.55
CA LYS A 588 8.33 11.68 -15.52
C LYS A 588 9.01 10.41 -15.00
N PHE A 589 10.01 10.52 -14.13
CA PHE A 589 10.57 9.37 -13.41
C PHE A 589 9.58 8.81 -12.38
N LEU A 590 8.91 9.65 -11.58
CA LEU A 590 7.93 9.19 -10.60
C LEU A 590 6.65 8.64 -11.25
N GLU A 591 6.26 9.16 -12.41
CA GLU A 591 5.23 8.57 -13.28
C GLU A 591 5.72 7.29 -14.00
N SER A 592 7.03 7.02 -14.05
CA SER A 592 7.53 5.77 -14.63
C SER A 592 7.26 4.57 -13.72
N LEU A 593 7.28 4.80 -12.40
CA LEU A 593 7.11 3.81 -11.33
C LEU A 593 5.73 3.15 -11.33
#